data_AF-A0A812UQ81-F1
#
_entry.id   AF-A0A812UQ81-F1
#
_cell.length_a   1.000
_cell.length_b   1.000
_cell.length_c   1.000
_cell.angle_alpha   90.00
_cell.angle_beta   90.00
_cell.angle_gamma   90.00
#
_symmetry.space_group_name_H-M   'P 1'
#
loop_
_entity.id
_entity.type
_entity.pdbx_description
1 polymer ?
#
loop_
_entity_poly.entity_id
_entity_poly.type
_entity_poly.pdbx_seq_one_letter_code
_entity_poly.pdbx_strand_id
1 'polypeptide(L)'
;IEVLEVNEYVFEELRLAPDIVQETQEAWRTFIGLASSRDAAGEAIYSAIFESAPTLQGLFKTPRPVMAMRFMNGLNNIISSMNTSSALKVIVETLGFQHLDLDVTVPRVGLFRDAVAELFEQELAERFSSKARSGLKSIFNYVGGAYIFIRREYAGRIKIIGKSWRTANNKVEGSDDGSEEDGQTGDATAGLGFSFEEAPEKATINTSGSKDGEEREARDSDAKKTMESMKVPTTFNEMFLFNAAVMGFSASTWMQMVLEQFGAIVSNVANSYRLQEECDILALRLAKHKGQKIYLNEFKAVMLAALRSLVPREWSSEHEVAWCWLWENVERLLRQTVGKPTVQARSLERFIRSLTDEAQTKLRSQVYERFFQVAPAGQDHFKQSTSRLHFIADKVFEMTLEIYHEPR
;
A
#
# COMPACT_ATOMS: atom_id res chain seq x y z
N ILE A 1 -32.34 0.88 3.60
CA ILE A 1 -32.33 2.19 2.89
C ILE A 1 -31.70 1.92 1.54
N GLU A 2 -32.42 2.09 0.43
CA GLU A 2 -31.81 1.96 -0.90
C GLU A 2 -30.92 3.17 -1.17
N VAL A 3 -29.72 2.95 -1.71
CA VAL A 3 -28.77 4.02 -2.03
C VAL A 3 -28.88 4.32 -3.52
N LEU A 4 -29.89 5.11 -3.89
CA LEU A 4 -30.21 5.40 -5.28
C LEU A 4 -29.18 6.37 -5.92
N GLU A 5 -28.52 7.19 -5.11
CA GLU A 5 -27.52 8.17 -5.53
C GLU A 5 -26.18 7.96 -4.82
N VAL A 6 -25.10 8.42 -5.45
CA VAL A 6 -23.75 8.39 -4.89
C VAL A 6 -23.67 9.42 -3.76
N ASN A 7 -23.56 8.96 -2.51
CA ASN A 7 -23.36 9.85 -1.35
C ASN A 7 -21.87 10.01 -1.07
N GLU A 8 -21.33 11.18 -1.39
CA GLU A 8 -19.92 11.53 -1.19
C GLU A 8 -19.66 12.29 0.12
N TYR A 9 -20.69 12.62 0.89
CA TYR A 9 -20.58 13.46 2.08
C TYR A 9 -20.37 12.69 3.37
N VAL A 10 -20.84 11.45 3.42
CA VAL A 10 -20.88 10.63 4.63
C VAL A 10 -20.47 9.19 4.31
N PHE A 11 -19.67 8.59 5.19
CA PHE A 11 -19.25 7.19 5.09
C PHE A 11 -19.62 6.39 6.36
N GLU A 12 -20.88 5.96 6.40
CA GLU A 12 -21.47 5.14 7.48
C GLU A 12 -21.75 3.71 7.03
N GLU A 13 -22.09 2.82 7.96
CA GLU A 13 -22.47 1.45 7.63
C GLU A 13 -23.64 1.37 6.63
N LEU A 14 -23.43 0.69 5.49
CA LEU A 14 -24.50 0.39 4.55
C LEU A 14 -25.48 -0.64 5.13
N ARG A 15 -26.78 -0.28 5.18
CA ARG A 15 -27.87 -1.16 5.63
C ARG A 15 -28.95 -1.30 4.57
N LEU A 16 -28.90 -2.42 3.85
CA LEU A 16 -29.90 -2.85 2.88
C LEU A 16 -30.89 -3.83 3.50
N ALA A 17 -32.08 -3.97 2.91
CA ALA A 17 -33.06 -4.96 3.35
C ALA A 17 -32.53 -6.38 3.09
N PRO A 18 -32.80 -7.37 3.97
CA PRO A 18 -32.23 -8.71 3.85
C PRO A 18 -32.56 -9.41 2.53
N ASP A 19 -33.76 -9.18 1.99
CA ASP A 19 -34.22 -9.72 0.71
C ASP A 19 -33.44 -9.11 -0.47
N ILE A 20 -33.16 -7.80 -0.45
CA ILE A 20 -32.30 -7.14 -1.44
C ILE A 20 -30.89 -7.75 -1.40
N VAL A 21 -30.31 -7.91 -0.21
CA VAL A 21 -28.97 -8.52 -0.04
C VAL A 21 -28.94 -9.93 -0.60
N GLN A 22 -29.93 -10.76 -0.25
CA GLN A 22 -30.03 -12.13 -0.71
C GLN A 22 -30.14 -12.21 -2.24
N GLU A 23 -31.04 -11.42 -2.84
CA GLU A 23 -31.27 -11.42 -4.29
C GLU A 23 -30.04 -10.90 -5.06
N THR A 24 -29.33 -9.88 -4.55
CA THR A 24 -28.07 -9.42 -5.17
C THR A 24 -26.97 -10.49 -5.08
N GLN A 25 -26.82 -11.16 -3.94
CA GLN A 25 -25.84 -12.25 -3.78
C GLN A 25 -26.19 -13.48 -4.63
N GLU A 26 -27.47 -13.76 -4.85
CA GLU A 26 -27.94 -14.82 -5.74
C GLU A 26 -27.71 -14.49 -7.21
N ALA A 27 -27.99 -13.26 -7.64
CA ALA A 27 -27.67 -12.79 -8.98
C ALA A 27 -26.16 -12.90 -9.26
N TRP A 28 -25.31 -12.50 -8.30
CA TRP A 28 -23.86 -12.63 -8.40
C TRP A 28 -23.40 -14.09 -8.56
N ARG A 29 -23.94 -15.00 -7.74
CA ARG A 29 -23.62 -16.44 -7.85
C ARG A 29 -24.10 -17.02 -9.18
N THR A 30 -25.26 -16.61 -9.66
CA THR A 30 -25.82 -17.05 -10.95
C THR A 30 -24.95 -16.57 -12.10
N PHE A 31 -24.55 -15.30 -12.10
CA PHE A 31 -23.65 -14.74 -13.12
C PHE A 31 -22.32 -15.50 -13.20
N ILE A 32 -21.67 -15.76 -12.06
CA ILE A 32 -20.45 -16.57 -12.02
C ILE A 32 -20.70 -18.00 -12.52
N GLY A 33 -21.87 -18.58 -12.20
CA GLY A 33 -22.24 -19.94 -12.60
C GLY A 33 -22.55 -20.09 -14.10
N LEU A 34 -22.92 -19.00 -14.79
CA LEU A 34 -23.11 -18.99 -16.24
C LEU A 34 -21.79 -18.84 -17.00
N ALA A 35 -20.80 -18.18 -16.40
CA ALA A 35 -19.48 -18.05 -16.99
C ALA A 35 -18.74 -19.40 -17.01
N SER A 36 -17.91 -19.62 -18.04
CA SER A 36 -17.09 -20.82 -18.17
C SER A 36 -16.05 -20.97 -17.05
N SER A 37 -15.66 -19.86 -16.42
CA SER A 37 -14.77 -19.80 -15.28
C SER A 37 -14.90 -18.45 -14.57
N ARG A 38 -14.34 -18.36 -13.35
CA ARG A 38 -14.23 -17.08 -12.62
C ARG A 38 -13.39 -16.05 -13.39
N ASP A 39 -12.35 -16.51 -14.09
CA ASP A 39 -11.50 -15.65 -14.90
C ASP A 39 -12.30 -15.08 -16.09
N ALA A 40 -13.14 -15.90 -16.72
CA ALA A 40 -14.03 -15.46 -17.79
C ALA A 40 -15.10 -14.45 -17.30
N ALA A 41 -15.66 -14.65 -16.11
CA ALA A 41 -16.58 -13.68 -15.50
C ALA A 41 -15.89 -12.33 -15.24
N GLY A 42 -14.65 -12.34 -14.75
CA GLY A 42 -13.85 -11.13 -14.57
C GLY A 42 -13.53 -10.42 -15.89
N GLU A 43 -13.23 -11.17 -16.94
CA GLU A 43 -12.98 -10.65 -18.30
C GLU A 43 -14.24 -10.04 -18.93
N ALA A 44 -15.42 -10.62 -18.70
CA ALA A 44 -16.70 -10.07 -19.14
C ALA A 44 -16.97 -8.72 -18.46
N ILE A 45 -16.76 -8.63 -17.14
CA ILE A 45 -16.88 -7.37 -16.38
C ILE A 45 -15.89 -6.33 -16.91
N TYR A 46 -14.63 -6.71 -17.09
CA TYR A 46 -13.61 -5.81 -17.64
C TYR A 46 -14.04 -5.27 -19.01
N SER A 47 -14.48 -6.14 -19.92
CA SER A 47 -14.94 -5.76 -21.27
C SER A 47 -16.10 -4.78 -21.20
N ALA A 48 -17.15 -5.12 -20.44
CA ALA A 48 -18.34 -4.29 -20.31
C ALA A 48 -18.01 -2.87 -19.82
N ILE A 49 -17.14 -2.73 -18.82
CA ILE A 49 -16.71 -1.43 -18.29
C ILE A 49 -16.02 -0.59 -19.37
N PHE A 50 -15.07 -1.18 -20.12
CA PHE A 50 -14.26 -0.42 -21.07
C PHE A 50 -14.91 -0.23 -22.44
N GLU A 51 -15.92 -1.02 -22.77
CA GLU A 51 -16.82 -0.75 -23.89
C GLU A 51 -17.77 0.40 -23.56
N SER A 52 -18.31 0.44 -22.34
CA SER A 52 -19.22 1.49 -21.88
C SER A 52 -18.52 2.81 -21.55
N ALA A 53 -17.26 2.74 -21.11
CA ALA A 53 -16.45 3.91 -20.75
C ALA A 53 -15.01 3.79 -21.28
N PRO A 54 -14.79 3.92 -22.61
CA PRO A 54 -13.46 3.82 -23.22
C PRO A 54 -12.45 4.83 -22.65
N THR A 55 -12.93 5.97 -22.18
CA THR A 55 -12.11 7.03 -21.55
C THR A 55 -11.38 6.56 -20.28
N LEU A 56 -11.86 5.50 -19.62
CA LEU A 56 -11.20 4.94 -18.45
C LEU A 56 -9.97 4.10 -18.82
N GLN A 57 -9.85 3.58 -20.05
CA GLN A 57 -8.77 2.65 -20.43
C GLN A 57 -7.37 3.22 -20.16
N GLY A 58 -7.17 4.52 -20.39
CA GLY A 58 -5.88 5.18 -20.16
C GLY A 58 -5.39 5.17 -18.70
N LEU A 59 -6.28 4.91 -17.75
CA LEU A 59 -5.94 4.80 -16.32
C LEU A 59 -5.39 3.40 -15.96
N PHE A 60 -5.65 2.39 -16.79
CA PHE A 60 -5.31 0.99 -16.49
C PHE A 60 -4.07 0.55 -17.25
N LYS A 61 -2.90 0.77 -16.63
CA LYS A 61 -1.59 0.35 -17.17
C LYS A 61 -1.26 -1.12 -16.88
N THR A 62 -2.02 -1.75 -15.98
CA THR A 62 -1.81 -3.15 -15.58
C THR A 62 -2.39 -4.08 -16.66
N PRO A 63 -1.73 -5.22 -16.97
CA PRO A 63 -2.24 -6.18 -17.95
C PRO A 63 -3.69 -6.58 -17.67
N ARG A 64 -4.49 -6.64 -18.73
CA ARG A 64 -5.94 -6.93 -18.68
C ARG A 64 -6.30 -8.15 -17.83
N PRO A 65 -5.67 -9.32 -17.96
CA PRO A 65 -6.02 -10.49 -17.15
C PRO A 65 -5.81 -10.28 -15.64
N VAL A 66 -4.78 -9.51 -15.27
CA VAL A 66 -4.50 -9.17 -13.87
C VAL A 66 -5.59 -8.23 -13.34
N MET A 67 -6.02 -7.26 -14.15
CA MET A 67 -7.11 -6.37 -13.77
C MET A 67 -8.46 -7.06 -13.68
N ALA A 68 -8.77 -7.95 -14.64
CA ALA A 68 -9.96 -8.80 -14.61
C ALA A 68 -10.02 -9.64 -13.33
N MET A 69 -8.91 -10.28 -12.94
CA MET A 69 -8.80 -11.02 -11.68
C MET A 69 -8.99 -10.12 -10.46
N ARG A 70 -8.40 -8.91 -10.44
CA ARG A 70 -8.58 -7.93 -9.35
C ARG A 70 -10.02 -7.48 -9.21
N PHE A 71 -10.69 -7.15 -10.32
CA PHE A 71 -12.12 -6.83 -10.31
C PHE A 71 -12.94 -7.99 -9.77
N MET A 72 -12.71 -9.20 -10.28
CA MET A 72 -13.45 -10.39 -9.86
C MET A 72 -13.34 -10.63 -8.35
N ASN A 73 -12.12 -10.55 -7.80
CA ASN A 73 -11.87 -10.75 -6.38
C ASN A 73 -12.44 -9.60 -5.53
N GLY A 74 -12.23 -8.34 -5.95
CA GLY A 74 -12.72 -7.17 -5.24
C GLY A 74 -14.25 -7.14 -5.16
N LEU A 75 -14.92 -7.31 -6.30
CA LEU A 75 -16.38 -7.34 -6.39
C LEU A 75 -16.97 -8.52 -5.60
N ASN A 76 -16.34 -9.70 -5.69
CA ASN A 76 -16.78 -10.86 -4.92
C ASN A 76 -16.70 -10.60 -3.41
N ASN A 77 -15.62 -9.97 -2.93
CA ASN A 77 -15.46 -9.65 -1.52
C ASN A 77 -16.49 -8.63 -1.04
N ILE A 78 -16.77 -7.60 -1.84
CA ILE A 78 -17.79 -6.59 -1.54
C ILE A 78 -19.18 -7.24 -1.46
N ILE A 79 -19.59 -7.96 -2.51
CA ILE A 79 -20.93 -8.53 -2.63
C ILE A 79 -21.18 -9.62 -1.57
N SER A 80 -20.18 -10.48 -1.33
CA SER A 80 -20.29 -11.52 -0.30
C SER A 80 -20.42 -10.95 1.12
N SER A 81 -19.92 -9.73 1.35
CA SER A 81 -19.93 -9.07 2.67
C SER A 81 -21.15 -8.19 2.91
N MET A 82 -22.08 -8.08 1.94
CA MET A 82 -23.27 -7.22 2.05
C MET A 82 -24.19 -7.55 3.23
N ASN A 83 -24.12 -8.78 3.76
CA ASN A 83 -24.88 -9.20 4.94
C ASN A 83 -24.24 -8.76 6.27
N THR A 84 -23.02 -8.21 6.25
CA THR A 84 -22.24 -7.83 7.43
C THR A 84 -21.75 -6.39 7.27
N SER A 85 -22.58 -5.42 7.69
CA SER A 85 -22.35 -3.98 7.44
C SER A 85 -21.00 -3.46 7.94
N SER A 86 -20.56 -3.91 9.13
CA SER A 86 -19.27 -3.51 9.72
C SER A 86 -18.08 -4.05 8.92
N ALA A 87 -18.11 -5.33 8.52
CA ALA A 87 -17.07 -5.93 7.70
C ALA A 87 -17.01 -5.29 6.30
N LEU A 88 -18.18 -5.04 5.69
CA LEU A 88 -18.27 -4.34 4.42
C LEU A 88 -17.66 -2.93 4.51
N LYS A 89 -17.96 -2.17 5.56
CA LYS A 89 -17.37 -0.84 5.77
C LYS A 89 -15.84 -0.90 5.81
N VAL A 90 -15.25 -1.84 6.55
CA VAL A 90 -13.79 -2.01 6.60
C VAL A 90 -13.19 -2.35 5.24
N ILE A 91 -13.84 -3.22 4.47
CA ILE A 91 -13.41 -3.57 3.10
C ILE A 91 -13.44 -2.34 2.20
N VAL A 92 -14.56 -1.61 2.17
CA VAL A 92 -14.73 -0.43 1.33
C VAL A 92 -13.77 0.69 1.75
N GLU A 93 -13.53 0.86 3.05
CA GLU A 93 -12.55 1.82 3.55
C GLU A 93 -11.13 1.48 3.08
N THR A 94 -10.75 0.22 3.19
CA THR A 94 -9.45 -0.27 2.71
C THR A 94 -9.29 -0.04 1.21
N LEU A 95 -10.33 -0.33 0.44
CA LEU A 95 -10.32 -0.08 -1.01
C LEU A 95 -10.29 1.42 -1.32
N GLY A 96 -10.98 2.27 -0.56
CA GLY A 96 -10.91 3.72 -0.73
C GLY A 96 -9.50 4.26 -0.52
N PHE A 97 -8.78 3.74 0.47
CA PHE A 97 -7.35 4.04 0.65
C PHE A 97 -6.50 3.57 -0.53
N GLN A 98 -6.83 2.43 -1.15
CA GLN A 98 -6.15 1.94 -2.35
C GLN A 98 -6.46 2.74 -3.61
N HIS A 99 -7.47 3.60 -3.61
CA HIS A 99 -7.86 4.45 -4.73
C HIS A 99 -7.58 5.94 -4.44
N LEU A 100 -6.81 6.27 -3.40
CA LEU A 100 -6.52 7.66 -3.01
C LEU A 100 -5.79 8.47 -4.09
N ASP A 101 -4.92 7.81 -4.84
CA ASP A 101 -4.16 8.37 -5.95
C ASP A 101 -4.96 8.42 -7.26
N LEU A 102 -6.16 7.85 -7.28
CA LEU A 102 -7.04 7.82 -8.44
C LEU A 102 -8.12 8.89 -8.32
N ASP A 103 -8.39 9.54 -9.45
CA ASP A 103 -9.42 10.56 -9.53
C ASP A 103 -10.81 9.90 -9.66
N VAL A 104 -11.38 9.47 -8.53
CA VAL A 104 -12.75 8.92 -8.50
C VAL A 104 -13.74 10.09 -8.42
N THR A 105 -14.73 10.10 -9.32
CA THR A 105 -15.75 11.16 -9.42
C THR A 105 -17.14 10.54 -9.57
N VAL A 106 -18.20 11.27 -9.17
CA VAL A 106 -19.59 10.80 -9.29
C VAL A 106 -19.93 10.31 -10.71
N PRO A 107 -19.56 11.02 -11.81
CA PRO A 107 -19.80 10.53 -13.16
C PRO A 107 -19.08 9.21 -13.47
N ARG A 108 -17.83 9.04 -13.02
CA ARG A 108 -17.07 7.79 -13.23
C ARG A 108 -17.68 6.61 -12.46
N VAL A 109 -18.18 6.87 -11.26
CA VAL A 109 -18.92 5.86 -10.47
C VAL A 109 -20.21 5.45 -11.20
N GLY A 110 -20.95 6.42 -11.75
CA GLY A 110 -22.15 6.14 -12.55
C GLY A 110 -21.87 5.26 -13.76
N LEU A 111 -20.85 5.60 -14.55
CA LEU A 111 -20.41 4.79 -15.71
C LEU A 111 -20.05 3.35 -15.31
N PHE A 112 -19.25 3.18 -14.25
CA PHE A 112 -18.86 1.86 -13.76
C PHE A 112 -20.09 1.05 -13.31
N ARG A 113 -20.95 1.65 -12.49
CA ARG A 113 -22.16 1.02 -11.95
C ARG A 113 -23.08 0.56 -13.07
N ASP A 114 -23.37 1.44 -14.02
CA ASP A 114 -24.35 1.15 -15.07
C ASP A 114 -23.80 0.12 -16.06
N ALA A 115 -22.50 0.15 -16.40
CA ALA A 115 -21.87 -0.88 -17.21
C ALA A 115 -21.97 -2.29 -16.60
N VAL A 116 -21.71 -2.43 -15.29
CA VAL A 116 -21.83 -3.73 -14.61
C VAL A 116 -23.29 -4.15 -14.48
N ALA A 117 -24.21 -3.22 -14.22
CA ALA A 117 -25.64 -3.53 -14.15
C ALA A 117 -26.20 -3.96 -15.52
N GLU A 118 -25.76 -3.34 -16.62
CA GLU A 118 -26.14 -3.69 -17.98
C GLU A 118 -25.61 -5.07 -18.38
N LEU A 119 -24.36 -5.40 -18.01
CA LEU A 119 -23.83 -6.75 -18.18
C LEU A 119 -24.70 -7.80 -17.47
N PHE A 120 -25.13 -7.52 -16.24
CA PHE A 120 -26.00 -8.42 -15.48
C PHE A 120 -27.38 -8.56 -16.14
N GLU A 121 -27.93 -7.47 -16.69
CA GLU A 121 -29.18 -7.50 -17.45
C GLU A 121 -29.08 -8.43 -18.67
N GLN A 122 -27.97 -8.33 -19.42
CA GLN A 122 -27.75 -9.11 -20.63
C GLN A 122 -27.56 -10.61 -20.32
N GLU A 123 -26.76 -10.94 -19.31
CA GLU A 123 -26.39 -12.33 -19.01
C GLU A 123 -27.46 -13.08 -18.21
N LEU A 124 -28.19 -12.40 -17.34
CA LEU A 124 -29.17 -13.04 -16.45
C LEU A 124 -30.61 -12.90 -16.95
N ALA A 125 -30.90 -11.91 -17.79
CA ALA A 125 -32.24 -11.60 -18.29
C ALA A 125 -33.30 -11.60 -17.17
N GLU A 126 -34.35 -12.42 -17.28
CA GLU A 126 -35.44 -12.53 -16.29
C GLU A 126 -34.96 -12.97 -14.89
N ARG A 127 -33.77 -13.55 -14.76
CA ARG A 127 -33.18 -13.94 -13.47
C ARG A 127 -32.58 -12.75 -12.72
N PHE A 128 -32.43 -11.59 -13.36
CA PHE A 128 -32.00 -10.36 -12.70
C PHE A 128 -33.19 -9.58 -12.19
N SER A 129 -33.63 -9.91 -10.98
CA SER A 129 -34.78 -9.26 -10.35
C SER A 129 -34.55 -7.75 -10.16
N SER A 130 -35.64 -7.00 -10.05
CA SER A 130 -35.58 -5.56 -9.75
C SER A 130 -34.87 -5.25 -8.44
N LYS A 131 -35.01 -6.13 -7.42
CA LYS A 131 -34.30 -6.00 -6.15
C LYS A 131 -32.82 -6.33 -6.28
N ALA A 132 -32.44 -7.38 -7.03
CA ALA A 132 -31.04 -7.68 -7.30
C ALA A 132 -30.36 -6.49 -8.01
N ARG A 133 -31.05 -5.88 -8.99
CA ARG A 133 -30.61 -4.67 -9.69
C ARG A 133 -30.47 -3.47 -8.76
N SER A 134 -31.47 -3.23 -7.90
CA SER A 134 -31.43 -2.16 -6.89
C SER A 134 -30.27 -2.33 -5.91
N GLY A 135 -30.07 -3.54 -5.40
CA GLY A 135 -28.97 -3.84 -4.48
C GLY A 135 -27.59 -3.72 -5.12
N LEU A 136 -27.44 -4.15 -6.38
CA LEU A 136 -26.19 -4.00 -7.14
C LEU A 136 -25.86 -2.53 -7.40
N LYS A 137 -26.85 -1.72 -7.78
CA LYS A 137 -26.65 -0.27 -7.94
C LYS A 137 -26.35 0.43 -6.61
N SER A 138 -27.05 0.05 -5.55
CA SER A 138 -26.85 0.60 -4.20
C SER A 138 -25.45 0.33 -3.67
N ILE A 139 -24.93 -0.89 -3.85
CA ILE A 139 -23.59 -1.22 -3.35
C ILE A 139 -22.51 -0.45 -4.12
N PHE A 140 -22.64 -0.24 -5.42
CA PHE A 140 -21.67 0.55 -6.19
C PHE A 140 -21.74 2.05 -5.90
N ASN A 141 -22.94 2.60 -5.71
CA ASN A 141 -23.08 3.98 -5.25
C ASN A 141 -22.43 4.20 -3.88
N TYR A 142 -22.63 3.26 -2.95
CA TYR A 142 -22.00 3.28 -1.64
C TYR A 142 -20.47 3.22 -1.73
N VAL A 143 -19.93 2.26 -2.49
CA VAL A 143 -18.48 2.09 -2.67
C VAL A 143 -17.85 3.33 -3.31
N GLY A 144 -18.44 3.82 -4.40
CA GLY A 144 -17.95 5.01 -5.09
C GLY A 144 -18.02 6.28 -4.23
N GLY A 145 -19.12 6.46 -3.51
CA GLY A 145 -19.30 7.57 -2.56
C GLY A 145 -18.26 7.53 -1.44
N ALA A 146 -17.99 6.34 -0.89
CA ALA A 146 -16.95 6.14 0.11
C ALA A 146 -15.55 6.50 -0.42
N TYR A 147 -15.21 6.15 -1.67
CA TYR A 147 -13.91 6.50 -2.25
C TYR A 147 -13.75 8.02 -2.37
N ILE A 148 -14.79 8.72 -2.82
CA ILE A 148 -14.79 10.19 -2.94
C ILE A 148 -14.68 10.83 -1.55
N PHE A 149 -15.46 10.35 -0.58
CA PHE A 149 -15.39 10.79 0.82
C PHE A 149 -13.98 10.62 1.38
N ILE A 150 -13.40 9.42 1.30
CA ILE A 150 -12.06 9.11 1.81
C ILE A 150 -11.03 10.01 1.14
N ARG A 151 -11.06 10.16 -0.18
CA ARG A 151 -10.14 11.07 -0.86
C ARG A 151 -10.27 12.50 -0.35
N ARG A 152 -11.49 13.03 -0.20
CA ARG A 152 -11.70 14.39 0.34
C ARG A 152 -11.13 14.54 1.75
N GLU A 153 -11.45 13.61 2.65
CA GLU A 153 -11.05 13.70 4.06
C GLU A 153 -9.55 13.47 4.29
N TYR A 154 -8.90 12.65 3.46
CA TYR A 154 -7.49 12.27 3.66
C TYR A 154 -6.50 12.94 2.71
N ALA A 155 -6.95 13.53 1.58
CA ALA A 155 -6.06 14.25 0.65
C ALA A 155 -5.33 15.42 1.34
N GLY A 156 -6.02 16.13 2.25
CA GLY A 156 -5.40 17.19 3.04
C GLY A 156 -4.21 16.67 3.86
N ARG A 157 -4.35 15.49 4.49
CA ARG A 157 -3.28 14.87 5.29
C ARG A 157 -2.09 14.47 4.42
N ILE A 158 -2.35 13.87 3.26
CA ILE A 158 -1.30 13.48 2.30
C ILE A 158 -0.53 14.72 1.82
N LYS A 159 -1.23 15.81 1.51
CA LYS A 159 -0.61 17.08 1.11
C LYS A 159 0.26 17.65 2.23
N ILE A 160 -0.22 17.64 3.46
CA ILE A 160 0.52 18.08 4.65
C ILE A 160 1.79 17.23 4.83
N ILE A 161 1.67 15.90 4.80
CA ILE A 161 2.79 14.96 4.92
C ILE A 161 3.84 15.23 3.84
N GLY A 162 3.43 15.29 2.57
CA GLY A 162 4.36 15.49 1.45
C GLY A 162 5.01 16.88 1.43
N LYS A 163 4.30 17.93 1.87
CA LYS A 163 4.88 19.28 2.00
C LYS A 163 5.88 19.35 3.16
N SER A 164 5.45 18.96 4.36
CA SER A 164 6.30 19.02 5.56
C SER A 164 7.50 18.07 5.48
N TRP A 165 7.37 16.92 4.81
CA TRP A 165 8.50 16.02 4.54
C TRP A 165 9.57 16.65 3.65
N ARG A 166 9.15 17.39 2.60
CA ARG A 166 10.08 18.14 1.74
C ARG A 166 10.77 19.25 2.54
N THR A 167 10.01 20.02 3.30
CA THR A 167 10.58 21.06 4.17
C THR A 167 11.59 20.48 5.17
N ALA A 168 11.30 19.33 5.77
CA ALA A 168 12.18 18.67 6.72
C ALA A 168 13.47 18.08 6.11
N ASN A 169 13.57 17.99 4.77
CA ASN A 169 14.73 17.44 4.08
C ASN A 169 15.43 18.42 3.13
N ASN A 170 14.83 19.58 2.87
CA ASN A 170 15.50 20.67 2.16
C ASN A 170 16.45 21.37 3.13
N LYS A 171 17.75 21.39 2.80
CA LYS A 171 18.70 22.25 3.51
C LYS A 171 18.22 23.69 3.36
N VAL A 172 17.92 24.34 4.48
CA VAL A 172 17.67 25.78 4.51
C VAL A 172 18.99 26.46 4.13
N GLU A 173 19.18 26.75 2.84
CA GLU A 173 20.10 27.80 2.44
C GLU A 173 19.51 29.10 2.98
N GLY A 174 20.22 29.75 3.88
CA GLY A 174 19.71 30.91 4.59
C GLY A 174 19.29 32.01 3.63
N SER A 175 18.02 32.40 3.66
CA SER A 175 17.61 33.81 3.62
C SER A 175 16.12 33.94 3.91
N ASP A 176 15.86 34.89 4.78
CA ASP A 176 14.67 35.71 4.89
C ASP A 176 14.31 36.30 3.52
N ASP A 177 13.11 36.05 2.98
CA ASP A 177 12.22 37.13 2.53
C ASP A 177 10.80 36.60 2.29
N GLY A 178 9.82 37.45 2.57
CA GLY A 178 8.40 37.16 2.40
C GLY A 178 7.96 37.22 0.94
N SER A 179 7.17 36.24 0.53
CA SER A 179 6.14 36.44 -0.48
C SER A 179 4.99 35.48 -0.24
N GLU A 180 3.91 36.06 0.28
CA GLU A 180 2.56 35.54 0.08
C GLU A 180 2.26 35.61 -1.42
N GLU A 181 1.98 34.47 -2.04
CA GLU A 181 1.10 34.43 -3.21
C GLU A 181 0.01 33.39 -2.95
N ASP A 182 -1.15 33.94 -2.59
CA ASP A 182 -2.42 33.27 -2.55
C ASP A 182 -3.07 33.32 -3.94
N GLY A 183 -3.72 32.22 -4.32
CA GLY A 183 -4.74 32.22 -5.38
C GLY A 183 -4.29 31.96 -6.82
N GLN A 184 -4.25 30.68 -7.21
CA GLN A 184 -4.98 30.24 -8.40
C GLN A 184 -5.38 28.76 -8.31
N THR A 185 -6.68 28.55 -8.15
CA THR A 185 -7.38 27.30 -8.42
C THR A 185 -7.24 26.98 -9.91
N GLY A 186 -6.31 26.09 -10.23
CA GLY A 186 -6.09 25.55 -11.57
C GLY A 186 -5.95 24.05 -11.49
N ASP A 187 -6.90 23.37 -12.12
CA ASP A 187 -6.93 21.94 -12.42
C ASP A 187 -5.56 21.36 -12.78
N ALA A 188 -5.04 20.47 -11.92
CA ALA A 188 -3.88 19.62 -12.18
C ALA A 188 -3.80 18.45 -11.19
N THR A 189 -4.79 17.55 -11.21
CA THR A 189 -4.65 16.19 -10.67
C THR A 189 -4.24 15.18 -11.74
N ALA A 190 -3.46 15.63 -12.74
CA ALA A 190 -2.87 14.77 -13.76
C ALA A 190 -1.38 14.57 -13.46
N GLY A 191 -1.02 13.40 -12.92
CA GLY A 191 0.33 12.86 -12.99
C GLY A 191 1.33 13.38 -11.96
N LEU A 192 1.12 13.10 -10.67
CA LEU A 192 2.23 13.10 -9.70
C LEU A 192 3.05 11.82 -9.85
N GLY A 193 3.83 11.74 -10.93
CA GLY A 193 4.95 10.80 -11.04
C GLY A 193 6.12 11.33 -10.22
N PHE A 194 6.25 10.87 -8.97
CA PHE A 194 7.43 11.15 -8.15
C PHE A 194 8.61 10.35 -8.68
N SER A 195 9.40 10.95 -9.57
CA SER A 195 10.72 10.46 -9.96
C SER A 195 11.77 11.12 -9.07
N PHE A 196 12.38 10.35 -8.18
CA PHE A 196 13.55 10.77 -7.42
C PHE A 196 14.81 10.36 -8.19
N GLU A 197 15.65 11.34 -8.53
CA GLU A 197 17.02 11.12 -9.02
C GLU A 197 17.87 10.54 -7.88
N GLU A 198 18.52 9.40 -8.14
CA GLU A 198 19.50 8.78 -7.24
C GLU A 198 20.70 9.72 -7.01
N ALA A 199 20.99 10.01 -5.75
CA ALA A 199 22.25 10.65 -5.36
C ALA A 199 23.36 9.59 -5.20
N PRO A 200 24.60 9.84 -5.66
CA PRO A 200 25.66 8.82 -5.67
C PRO A 200 26.32 8.65 -4.30
N GLU A 201 26.52 7.40 -3.90
CA GLU A 201 27.40 6.99 -2.82
C GLU A 201 28.88 7.31 -3.13
N LYS A 202 29.58 7.90 -2.14
CA LYS A 202 30.81 7.35 -1.53
C LYS A 202 31.39 8.31 -0.49
N ALA A 203 31.45 7.85 0.76
CA ALA A 203 32.42 8.33 1.74
C ALA A 203 33.08 7.11 2.39
N THR A 204 34.34 6.87 2.00
CA THR A 204 35.25 5.87 2.53
C THR A 204 35.56 6.15 4.01
N ILE A 205 35.32 5.16 4.87
CA ILE A 205 35.81 5.15 6.26
C ILE A 205 37.07 4.29 6.31
N ASN A 206 38.19 4.92 6.67
CA ASN A 206 39.45 4.24 6.98
C ASN A 206 39.37 3.61 8.38
N THR A 207 39.51 2.29 8.44
CA THR A 207 39.73 1.52 9.67
C THR A 207 41.22 1.49 10.03
N SER A 208 41.55 1.81 11.28
CA SER A 208 42.82 1.37 11.89
C SER A 208 42.63 1.01 13.36
N GLY A 209 42.93 -0.26 13.69
CA GLY A 209 43.73 -0.66 14.85
C GLY A 209 43.06 -0.72 16.23
N SER A 210 42.80 -1.95 16.68
CA SER A 210 42.40 -2.35 18.03
C SER A 210 43.34 -1.88 19.16
N LYS A 211 42.76 -1.64 20.35
CA LYS A 211 43.25 -2.21 21.63
C LYS A 211 42.15 -2.12 22.70
N ASP A 212 41.90 -3.27 23.32
CA ASP A 212 40.93 -3.52 24.38
C ASP A 212 41.31 -2.90 25.73
N GLY A 213 40.29 -2.54 26.52
CA GLY A 213 40.34 -2.44 27.98
C GLY A 213 39.88 -1.11 28.55
N GLU A 214 38.78 -1.14 29.33
CA GLU A 214 38.27 -0.05 30.20
C GLU A 214 37.35 1.01 29.57
N GLU A 215 36.17 0.59 29.05
CA GLU A 215 35.13 1.54 28.61
C GLU A 215 33.73 1.13 29.07
N ARG A 216 33.33 1.55 30.28
CA ARG A 216 31.90 1.63 30.63
C ARG A 216 31.47 2.92 31.31
N GLU A 217 32.38 3.68 31.92
CA GLU A 217 32.03 4.95 32.58
C GLU A 217 32.43 6.21 31.77
N ALA A 218 33.31 6.09 30.77
CA ALA A 218 33.73 7.23 29.94
C ALA A 218 32.78 7.57 28.77
N ARG A 219 31.93 6.62 28.34
CA ARG A 219 31.05 6.82 27.17
C ARG A 219 29.86 7.75 27.44
N ASP A 220 29.44 7.89 28.69
CA ASP A 220 28.30 8.75 29.07
C ASP A 220 28.72 10.24 29.17
N SER A 221 30.00 10.50 29.50
CA SER A 221 30.55 11.86 29.51
C SER A 221 30.94 12.37 28.13
N ASP A 222 31.39 11.51 27.22
CA ASP A 222 31.72 11.90 25.84
C ASP A 222 30.48 12.11 24.96
N ALA A 223 29.39 11.38 25.19
CA ALA A 223 28.10 11.67 24.54
C ALA A 223 27.57 13.07 24.90
N LYS A 224 27.79 13.53 26.14
CA LYS A 224 27.41 14.86 26.61
C LYS A 224 28.31 15.97 26.06
N LYS A 225 29.62 15.75 25.97
CA LYS A 225 30.58 16.74 25.41
C LYS A 225 30.47 16.90 23.90
N THR A 226 30.04 15.86 23.19
CA THR A 226 29.82 15.93 21.73
C THR A 226 28.59 16.76 21.35
N MET A 227 27.63 16.97 22.28
CA MET A 227 26.44 17.79 22.04
C MET A 227 26.70 19.30 22.06
N GLU A 228 27.70 19.79 22.80
CA GLU A 228 27.98 21.23 22.95
C GLU A 228 28.59 21.87 21.68
N SER A 229 29.10 21.06 20.74
CA SER A 229 29.69 21.55 19.48
C SER A 229 28.96 21.05 18.22
N MET A 230 27.80 20.41 18.36
CA MET A 230 27.10 19.80 17.22
C MET A 230 26.28 20.85 16.49
N LYS A 231 26.62 21.08 15.21
CA LYS A 231 25.83 21.88 14.27
C LYS A 231 24.38 21.40 14.34
N VAL A 232 23.43 22.33 14.51
CA VAL A 232 22.00 22.01 14.61
C VAL A 232 21.61 21.17 13.38
N PRO A 233 21.03 19.97 13.57
CA PRO A 233 20.63 19.11 12.46
C PRO A 233 19.67 19.82 11.51
N THR A 234 19.84 19.61 10.20
CA THR A 234 19.02 20.32 9.18
C THR A 234 18.20 19.39 8.30
N THR A 235 18.38 18.07 8.44
CA THR A 235 17.60 17.06 7.73
C THR A 235 16.84 16.18 8.70
N PHE A 236 15.76 15.55 8.23
CA PHE A 236 14.96 14.66 9.06
C PHE A 236 15.79 13.56 9.70
N ASN A 237 16.66 12.89 8.93
CA ASN A 237 17.47 11.79 9.45
C ASN A 237 18.41 12.25 10.57
N GLU A 238 19.12 13.37 10.37
CA GLU A 238 20.02 13.92 11.39
C GLU A 238 19.24 14.34 12.65
N MET A 239 18.10 15.04 12.47
CA MET A 239 17.29 15.51 13.58
C MET A 239 16.61 14.36 14.34
N PHE A 240 16.20 13.31 13.62
CA PHE A 240 15.66 12.10 14.23
C PHE A 240 16.71 11.43 15.11
N LEU A 241 17.93 11.23 14.62
CA LEU A 241 19.02 10.63 15.40
C LEU A 241 19.40 11.49 16.61
N PHE A 242 19.44 12.81 16.45
CA PHE A 242 19.66 13.74 17.55
C PHE A 242 18.57 13.61 18.63
N ASN A 243 17.30 13.65 18.23
CA ASN A 243 16.18 13.52 19.16
C ASN A 243 16.10 12.12 19.80
N ALA A 244 16.43 11.06 19.04
CA ALA A 244 16.55 9.71 19.58
C ALA A 244 17.61 9.65 20.68
N ALA A 245 18.78 10.27 20.46
CA ALA A 245 19.84 10.32 21.47
C ALA A 245 19.40 11.08 22.73
N VAL A 246 18.77 12.25 22.57
CA VAL A 246 18.23 13.05 23.68
C VAL A 246 17.19 12.26 24.50
N MET A 247 16.39 11.42 23.85
CA MET A 247 15.39 10.57 24.51
C MET A 247 15.94 9.24 25.05
N GLY A 248 17.25 8.99 24.97
CA GLY A 248 17.88 7.76 25.47
C GLY A 248 17.81 6.56 24.52
N PHE A 249 17.51 6.79 23.24
CA PHE A 249 17.39 5.77 22.19
C PHE A 249 18.59 5.73 21.23
N SER A 250 19.73 6.33 21.58
CA SER A 250 20.93 6.39 20.71
C SER A 250 21.45 5.01 20.28
N ALA A 251 21.29 3.99 21.14
CA ALA A 251 21.69 2.61 20.87
C ALA A 251 20.60 1.76 20.17
N SER A 252 19.46 2.34 19.81
CA SER A 252 18.33 1.62 19.24
C SER A 252 18.54 1.29 17.76
N THR A 253 19.03 0.08 17.48
CA THR A 253 19.27 -0.40 16.11
C THR A 253 17.98 -0.61 15.32
N TRP A 254 16.86 -0.94 15.98
CA TRP A 254 15.58 -1.14 15.29
C TRP A 254 14.99 0.18 14.79
N MET A 255 15.18 1.29 15.53
CA MET A 255 14.73 2.60 15.07
C MET A 255 15.49 3.06 13.83
N GLN A 256 16.78 2.72 13.72
CA GLN A 256 17.58 2.99 12.53
C GLN A 256 17.05 2.20 11.31
N MET A 257 16.68 0.92 11.48
CA MET A 257 16.05 0.14 10.41
C MET A 257 14.75 0.76 9.89
N VAL A 258 13.93 1.30 10.79
CA VAL A 258 12.70 2.02 10.40
C VAL A 258 13.07 3.32 9.69
N LEU A 259 14.04 4.08 10.22
CA LEU A 259 14.48 5.37 9.67
C LEU A 259 14.99 5.22 8.23
N GLU A 260 15.78 4.19 7.94
CA GLU A 260 16.28 3.88 6.59
C GLU A 260 15.15 3.70 5.57
N GLN A 261 14.02 3.13 6.00
CA GLN A 261 12.85 2.90 5.13
C GLN A 261 11.80 4.01 5.19
N PHE A 262 11.96 4.95 6.11
CA PHE A 262 10.91 5.91 6.41
C PHE A 262 10.63 6.86 5.23
N GLY A 263 11.66 7.24 4.47
CA GLY A 263 11.50 8.04 3.26
C GLY A 263 10.64 7.34 2.18
N ALA A 264 10.84 6.04 1.96
CA ALA A 264 10.03 5.25 1.04
C ALA A 264 8.57 5.13 1.52
N ILE A 265 8.37 4.91 2.83
CA ILE A 265 7.04 4.89 3.46
C ILE A 265 6.30 6.22 3.22
N VAL A 266 6.96 7.35 3.50
CA VAL A 266 6.37 8.68 3.32
C VAL A 266 6.06 8.95 1.85
N SER A 267 6.96 8.58 0.94
CA SER A 267 6.79 8.81 -0.50
C SER A 267 5.63 8.00 -1.09
N ASN A 268 5.33 6.84 -0.48
CA ASN A 268 4.27 5.94 -0.91
C ASN A 268 2.99 6.05 -0.08
N VAL A 269 2.83 7.07 0.77
CA VAL A 269 1.65 7.24 1.64
C VAL A 269 0.31 7.23 0.90
N ALA A 270 0.30 7.71 -0.35
CA ALA A 270 -0.90 7.75 -1.18
C ALA A 270 -1.17 6.44 -1.95
N ASN A 271 -0.18 5.55 -2.04
CA ASN A 271 -0.28 4.27 -2.74
C ASN A 271 -0.31 3.13 -1.73
N SER A 272 -1.52 2.70 -1.35
CA SER A 272 -1.69 1.69 -0.30
C SER A 272 -1.03 0.34 -0.60
N TYR A 273 -0.99 -0.09 -1.87
CA TYR A 273 -0.29 -1.32 -2.25
C TYR A 273 1.20 -1.19 -2.01
N ARG A 274 1.78 -0.07 -2.48
CA ARG A 274 3.20 0.17 -2.32
C ARG A 274 3.57 0.38 -0.86
N LEU A 275 2.77 1.14 -0.11
CA LEU A 275 2.93 1.31 1.33
C LEU A 275 2.90 -0.02 2.09
N GLN A 276 2.01 -0.94 1.68
CA GLN A 276 1.97 -2.29 2.25
C GLN A 276 3.25 -3.05 1.94
N GLU A 277 3.75 -3.02 0.71
CA GLU A 277 5.04 -3.63 0.34
C GLU A 277 6.19 -3.05 1.19
N GLU A 278 6.28 -1.72 1.35
CA GLU A 278 7.30 -1.09 2.19
C GLU A 278 7.21 -1.57 3.65
N CYS A 279 5.99 -1.74 4.17
CA CYS A 279 5.76 -2.28 5.52
C CYS A 279 6.12 -3.78 5.63
N ASP A 280 5.86 -4.57 4.59
CA ASP A 280 6.19 -6.00 4.56
C ASP A 280 7.72 -6.20 4.54
N ILE A 281 8.45 -5.43 3.72
CA ILE A 281 9.91 -5.42 3.72
C ILE A 281 10.47 -4.96 5.07
N LEU A 282 9.90 -3.89 5.65
CA LEU A 282 10.29 -3.43 6.98
C LEU A 282 10.03 -4.51 8.06
N ALA A 283 8.92 -5.23 7.99
CA ALA A 283 8.63 -6.32 8.92
C ALA A 283 9.64 -7.47 8.80
N LEU A 284 10.10 -7.80 7.58
CA LEU A 284 11.18 -8.76 7.37
C LEU A 284 12.50 -8.29 7.99
N ARG A 285 12.84 -6.99 7.85
CA ARG A 285 14.04 -6.39 8.47
C ARG A 285 13.95 -6.42 10.00
N LEU A 286 12.84 -5.96 10.56
CA LEU A 286 12.59 -5.94 12.00
C LEU A 286 12.58 -7.35 12.61
N ALA A 287 12.14 -8.38 11.89
CA ALA A 287 12.19 -9.76 12.37
C ALA A 287 13.62 -10.29 12.60
N LYS A 288 14.63 -9.64 12.00
CA LYS A 288 16.05 -9.97 12.22
C LYS A 288 16.68 -9.22 13.38
N HIS A 289 16.01 -8.20 13.90
CA HIS A 289 16.49 -7.44 15.04
C HIS A 289 16.60 -8.38 16.25
N LYS A 290 17.84 -8.65 16.66
CA LYS A 290 18.17 -9.40 17.87
C LYS A 290 18.57 -8.39 18.93
N GLY A 291 17.65 -8.07 19.83
CA GLY A 291 17.95 -7.09 20.86
C GLY A 291 16.72 -6.61 21.62
N GLN A 292 16.68 -5.31 21.86
CA GLN A 292 15.62 -4.64 22.60
C GLN A 292 14.24 -4.93 22.01
N LYS A 293 13.24 -4.97 22.89
CA LYS A 293 11.84 -5.08 22.48
C LYS A 293 11.47 -3.86 21.62
N ILE A 294 10.76 -4.12 20.52
CA ILE A 294 10.33 -3.08 19.59
C ILE A 294 9.07 -2.41 20.14
N TYR A 295 9.13 -1.09 20.32
CA TYR A 295 8.02 -0.26 20.78
C TYR A 295 7.75 0.83 19.75
N LEU A 296 6.85 0.55 18.80
CA LEU A 296 6.56 1.44 17.67
C LEU A 296 6.10 2.85 18.09
N ASN A 297 5.49 2.98 19.27
CA ASN A 297 5.12 4.27 19.85
C ASN A 297 6.34 5.15 20.20
N GLU A 298 7.50 4.56 20.51
CA GLU A 298 8.73 5.31 20.76
C GLU A 298 9.24 5.95 19.47
N PHE A 299 9.20 5.23 18.34
CA PHE A 299 9.53 5.81 17.04
C PHE A 299 8.60 6.98 16.69
N LYS A 300 7.28 6.82 16.92
CA LYS A 300 6.29 7.91 16.75
C LYS A 300 6.71 9.18 17.50
N ALA A 301 7.11 9.03 18.77
CA ALA A 301 7.49 10.17 19.60
C ALA A 301 8.73 10.90 19.04
N VAL A 302 9.76 10.16 18.66
CA VAL A 302 10.99 10.72 18.08
C VAL A 302 10.71 11.36 16.71
N MET A 303 9.94 10.70 15.85
CA MET A 303 9.52 11.19 14.54
C MET A 303 8.81 12.55 14.65
N LEU A 304 7.79 12.64 15.51
CA LEU A 304 7.06 13.88 15.70
C LEU A 304 7.93 14.99 16.29
N ALA A 305 8.83 14.67 17.24
CA ALA A 305 9.78 15.64 17.76
C ALA A 305 10.71 16.16 16.66
N ALA A 306 11.20 15.29 15.77
CA ALA A 306 12.09 15.69 14.68
C ALA A 306 11.40 16.60 13.67
N LEU A 307 10.16 16.28 13.29
CA LEU A 307 9.39 17.10 12.35
C LEU A 307 9.04 18.47 12.94
N ARG A 308 8.66 18.56 14.22
CA ARG A 308 8.43 19.83 14.92
C ARG A 308 9.65 20.74 14.89
N SER A 309 10.83 20.18 15.13
CA SER A 309 12.08 20.95 15.11
C SER A 309 12.45 21.47 13.73
N LEU A 310 12.10 20.74 12.66
CA LEU A 310 12.48 21.07 11.29
C LEU A 310 11.43 21.88 10.52
N VAL A 311 10.17 21.84 10.93
CA VAL A 311 9.06 22.54 10.28
C VAL A 311 8.33 23.51 11.24
N PRO A 312 9.04 24.26 12.12
CA PRO A 312 8.39 24.96 13.23
C PRO A 312 7.44 26.09 12.80
N ARG A 313 7.68 26.70 11.63
CA ARG A 313 6.87 27.81 11.11
C ARG A 313 5.50 27.38 10.59
N GLU A 314 5.40 26.17 10.05
CA GLU A 314 4.14 25.65 9.47
C GLU A 314 3.44 24.65 10.41
N TRP A 315 4.15 24.14 11.42
CA TRP A 315 3.64 23.08 12.27
C TRP A 315 2.37 23.49 13.02
N SER A 316 1.30 22.72 12.82
CA SER A 316 -0.02 22.97 13.38
C SER A 316 -0.65 21.70 13.94
N SER A 317 -1.83 21.81 14.57
CA SER A 317 -2.60 20.63 15.01
C SER A 317 -2.95 19.69 13.84
N GLU A 318 -3.11 20.22 12.63
CA GLU A 318 -3.37 19.39 11.44
C GLU A 318 -2.13 18.58 11.03
N HIS A 319 -0.92 19.12 11.24
CA HIS A 319 0.32 18.38 11.05
C HIS A 319 0.42 17.21 12.02
N GLU A 320 0.10 17.44 13.30
CA GLU A 320 0.05 16.37 14.31
C GLU A 320 -0.90 15.26 13.89
N VAL A 321 -2.13 15.60 13.48
CA VAL A 321 -3.15 14.65 13.05
C VAL A 321 -2.68 13.89 11.82
N ALA A 322 -2.11 14.56 10.81
CA ALA A 322 -1.66 13.93 9.58
C ALA A 322 -0.51 12.93 9.82
N TRP A 323 0.52 13.33 10.57
CA TRP A 323 1.67 12.47 10.86
C TRP A 323 1.35 11.35 11.85
N CYS A 324 0.47 11.59 12.82
CA CYS A 324 -0.07 10.52 13.68
C CYS A 324 -0.84 9.50 12.85
N TRP A 325 -1.70 9.96 11.93
CA TRP A 325 -2.48 9.09 11.05
C TRP A 325 -1.58 8.22 10.15
N LEU A 326 -0.53 8.79 9.54
CA LEU A 326 0.44 8.01 8.76
C LEU A 326 1.05 6.90 9.63
N TRP A 327 1.58 7.27 10.80
CA TRP A 327 2.27 6.31 11.66
C TRP A 327 1.34 5.23 12.19
N GLU A 328 0.11 5.57 12.55
CA GLU A 328 -0.90 4.59 13.00
C GLU A 328 -1.23 3.58 11.91
N ASN A 329 -1.25 3.99 10.64
CA ASN A 329 -1.41 3.07 9.52
C ASN A 329 -0.20 2.14 9.36
N VAL A 330 1.02 2.68 9.41
CA VAL A 330 2.25 1.88 9.37
C VAL A 330 2.28 0.88 10.52
N GLU A 331 1.97 1.33 11.74
CA GLU A 331 1.92 0.50 12.93
C GLU A 331 0.88 -0.62 12.81
N ARG A 332 -0.31 -0.33 12.28
CA ARG A 332 -1.34 -1.34 12.01
C ARG A 332 -0.84 -2.41 11.04
N LEU A 333 -0.18 -2.02 9.94
CA LEU A 333 0.37 -2.95 8.95
C LEU A 333 1.50 -3.81 9.56
N LEU A 334 2.44 -3.18 10.26
CA LEU A 334 3.53 -3.89 10.93
C LEU A 334 3.02 -4.85 11.99
N ARG A 335 2.03 -4.48 12.80
CA ARG A 335 1.46 -5.37 13.83
C ARG A 335 0.83 -6.63 13.23
N GLN A 336 0.35 -6.58 11.98
CA GLN A 336 -0.19 -7.76 11.30
C GLN A 336 0.90 -8.73 10.86
N THR A 337 2.14 -8.28 10.72
CA THR A 337 3.23 -9.08 10.12
C THR A 337 4.36 -9.39 11.11
N VAL A 338 4.61 -8.55 12.11
CA VAL A 338 5.66 -8.75 13.13
C VAL A 338 5.54 -10.13 13.78
N GLY A 339 6.68 -10.84 13.83
CA GLY A 339 6.79 -12.19 14.39
C GLY A 339 6.43 -13.33 13.43
N LYS A 340 5.70 -13.06 12.33
CA LYS A 340 5.39 -14.08 11.31
C LYS A 340 6.60 -14.48 10.44
N PRO A 341 7.49 -13.56 10.01
CA PRO A 341 8.59 -13.89 9.11
C PRO A 341 9.45 -15.06 9.55
N THR A 342 9.80 -15.15 10.84
CA THR A 342 10.65 -16.24 11.35
C THR A 342 9.99 -17.61 11.26
N VAL A 343 8.66 -17.68 11.41
CA VAL A 343 7.90 -18.94 11.28
C VAL A 343 7.70 -19.27 9.81
N GLN A 344 7.39 -18.26 8.99
CA GLN A 344 7.20 -18.40 7.55
C GLN A 344 8.49 -18.84 6.84
N ALA A 345 9.63 -18.20 7.14
CA ALA A 345 10.94 -18.57 6.60
C ALA A 345 11.28 -20.04 6.88
N ARG A 346 11.12 -20.50 8.13
CA ARG A 346 11.37 -21.91 8.51
C ARG A 346 10.42 -22.88 7.81
N SER A 347 9.16 -22.48 7.63
CA SER A 347 8.16 -23.31 6.96
C SER A 347 8.46 -23.43 5.46
N LEU A 348 8.85 -22.31 4.83
CA LEU A 348 9.25 -22.26 3.44
C LEU A 348 10.54 -23.05 3.18
N GLU A 349 11.56 -22.88 4.03
CA GLU A 349 12.81 -23.64 3.95
C GLU A 349 12.56 -25.16 4.08
N ARG A 350 11.70 -25.56 5.01
CA ARG A 350 11.30 -26.97 5.16
C ARG A 350 10.55 -27.47 3.94
N PHE A 351 9.62 -26.69 3.41
CA PHE A 351 8.87 -27.04 2.20
C PHE A 351 9.83 -27.27 1.03
N ILE A 352 10.69 -26.29 0.72
CA ILE A 352 11.66 -26.37 -0.38
C ILE A 352 12.57 -27.59 -0.22
N ARG A 353 13.11 -27.83 0.98
CA ARG A 353 13.98 -28.99 1.25
C ARG A 353 13.27 -30.33 1.14
N SER A 354 11.94 -30.37 1.31
CA SER A 354 11.16 -31.60 1.20
C SER A 354 10.77 -31.97 -0.23
N LEU A 355 10.99 -31.06 -1.20
CA LEU A 355 10.65 -31.31 -2.59
C LEU A 355 11.65 -32.29 -3.22
N THR A 356 11.15 -33.43 -3.69
CA THR A 356 11.91 -34.36 -4.53
C THR A 356 12.16 -33.76 -5.91
N ASP A 357 13.16 -34.27 -6.64
CA ASP A 357 13.48 -33.80 -8.00
C ASP A 357 12.28 -33.88 -8.96
N GLU A 358 11.45 -34.92 -8.80
CA GLU A 358 10.20 -35.11 -9.53
C GLU A 358 9.17 -34.03 -9.17
N ALA A 359 9.01 -33.73 -7.88
CA ALA A 359 8.11 -32.68 -7.41
C ALA A 359 8.56 -31.29 -7.86
N GLN A 360 9.87 -31.00 -7.82
CA GLN A 360 10.43 -29.75 -8.32
C GLN A 360 10.17 -29.59 -9.83
N THR A 361 10.40 -30.65 -10.60
CA THR A 361 10.15 -30.64 -12.04
C THR A 361 8.68 -30.38 -12.35
N LYS A 362 7.77 -31.05 -11.63
CA LYS A 362 6.33 -30.81 -11.75
C LYS A 362 5.96 -29.37 -11.40
N LEU A 363 6.51 -28.85 -10.30
CA LEU A 363 6.24 -27.48 -9.84
C LEU A 363 6.68 -26.45 -10.89
N ARG A 364 7.88 -26.61 -11.47
CA ARG A 364 8.38 -25.73 -12.56
C ARG A 364 7.43 -25.71 -13.75
N SER A 365 6.96 -26.88 -14.19
CA SER A 365 6.02 -26.97 -15.30
C SER A 365 4.67 -26.32 -14.95
N GLN A 366 4.16 -26.53 -13.73
CA GLN A 366 2.89 -25.95 -13.27
C GLN A 366 2.94 -24.42 -13.13
N VAL A 367 4.09 -23.84 -12.77
CA VAL A 367 4.26 -22.38 -12.72
C VAL A 367 3.99 -21.78 -14.10
N TYR A 368 4.57 -22.34 -15.16
CA TYR A 368 4.37 -21.83 -16.51
C TYR A 368 3.02 -22.20 -17.09
N GLU A 369 2.49 -23.38 -16.78
CA GLU A 369 1.12 -23.74 -17.14
C GLU A 369 0.13 -22.71 -16.57
N ARG A 370 0.25 -22.39 -15.28
CA ARG A 370 -0.61 -21.38 -14.65
C ARG A 370 -0.32 -19.98 -15.19
N PHE A 371 0.95 -19.62 -15.41
CA PHE A 371 1.31 -18.33 -15.99
C PHE A 371 0.68 -18.12 -17.36
N PHE A 372 0.77 -19.10 -18.27
CA PHE A 372 0.19 -19.00 -19.60
C PHE A 372 -1.33 -19.15 -19.63
N GLN A 373 -1.94 -19.81 -18.63
CA GLN A 373 -3.39 -19.75 -18.43
C GLN A 373 -3.83 -18.33 -18.05
N VAL A 374 -3.09 -17.67 -17.14
CA VAL A 374 -3.42 -16.33 -16.64
C VAL A 374 -3.05 -15.25 -17.67
N ALA A 375 -1.99 -15.45 -18.44
CA ALA A 375 -1.52 -14.52 -19.47
C ALA A 375 -1.22 -15.27 -20.78
N PRO A 376 -2.25 -15.63 -21.57
CA PRO A 376 -2.07 -16.38 -22.82
C PRO A 376 -1.14 -15.69 -23.82
N ALA A 377 -1.22 -14.36 -23.91
CA ALA A 377 -0.31 -13.55 -24.74
C ALA A 377 1.18 -13.73 -24.39
N GLY A 378 1.48 -14.19 -23.16
CA GLY A 378 2.85 -14.52 -22.75
C GLY A 378 3.48 -15.63 -23.59
N GLN A 379 2.69 -16.53 -24.19
CA GLN A 379 3.21 -17.61 -25.04
C GLN A 379 3.94 -17.07 -26.28
N ASP A 380 3.48 -15.96 -26.84
CA ASP A 380 4.09 -15.33 -28.02
C ASP A 380 5.43 -14.64 -27.70
N HIS A 381 5.60 -14.26 -26.44
CA HIS A 381 6.80 -13.57 -25.94
C HIS A 381 7.85 -14.55 -25.38
N PHE A 382 7.43 -15.69 -24.81
CA PHE A 382 8.33 -16.69 -24.25
C PHE A 382 8.81 -17.70 -25.30
N LYS A 383 9.77 -17.26 -26.13
CA LYS A 383 10.48 -18.12 -27.12
C LYS A 383 11.64 -18.94 -26.53
N GLN A 384 11.74 -18.98 -25.21
CA GLN A 384 12.84 -19.63 -24.49
C GLN A 384 12.63 -21.15 -24.44
N SER A 385 13.73 -21.91 -24.37
CA SER A 385 13.63 -23.36 -24.19
C SER A 385 13.00 -23.72 -22.85
N THR A 386 12.35 -24.88 -22.76
CA THR A 386 11.77 -25.40 -21.50
C THR A 386 12.81 -25.43 -20.37
N SER A 387 14.07 -25.77 -20.68
CA SER A 387 15.16 -25.74 -19.72
C SER A 387 15.43 -24.35 -19.16
N ARG A 388 15.33 -23.30 -19.98
CA ARG A 388 15.50 -21.91 -19.54
C ARG A 388 14.30 -21.42 -18.73
N LEU A 389 13.08 -21.84 -19.07
CA LEU A 389 11.90 -21.58 -18.25
C LEU A 389 12.05 -22.22 -16.87
N HIS A 390 12.41 -23.50 -16.81
CA HIS A 390 12.68 -24.19 -15.55
C HIS A 390 13.73 -23.48 -14.69
N PHE A 391 14.83 -23.01 -15.30
CA PHE A 391 15.83 -22.20 -14.61
C PHE A 391 15.26 -20.89 -14.04
N ILE A 392 14.39 -20.19 -14.78
CA ILE A 392 13.77 -18.96 -14.29
C ILE A 392 12.82 -19.27 -13.12
N ALA A 393 12.03 -20.34 -13.19
CA ALA A 393 11.19 -20.78 -12.07
C ALA A 393 12.03 -21.10 -10.82
N ASP A 394 13.17 -21.78 -10.99
CA ASP A 394 14.10 -22.02 -9.88
C ASP A 394 14.58 -20.71 -9.26
N LYS A 395 14.95 -19.73 -10.08
CA LYS A 395 15.35 -18.40 -9.59
C LYS A 395 14.22 -17.70 -8.84
N VAL A 396 12.98 -17.81 -9.29
CA VAL A 396 11.82 -17.27 -8.56
C VAL A 396 11.69 -17.94 -7.19
N PHE A 397 11.79 -19.26 -7.10
CA PHE A 397 11.74 -19.98 -5.82
C PHE A 397 12.90 -19.59 -4.89
N GLU A 398 14.12 -19.51 -5.42
CA GLU A 398 15.29 -19.04 -4.66
C GLU A 398 15.06 -17.64 -4.10
N MET A 399 14.59 -16.70 -4.93
CA MET A 399 14.29 -15.32 -4.50
C MET A 399 13.22 -15.28 -3.40
N THR A 400 12.22 -16.17 -3.41
CA THR A 400 11.21 -16.23 -2.34
C THR A 400 11.78 -16.63 -0.98
N LEU A 401 12.90 -17.36 -0.95
CA LEU A 401 13.61 -17.66 0.29
C LEU A 401 14.63 -16.56 0.62
N GLU A 402 15.33 -16.06 -0.40
CA GLU A 402 16.33 -15.00 -0.29
C GLU A 402 15.76 -13.73 0.35
N ILE A 403 14.51 -13.37 0.06
CA ILE A 403 13.87 -12.19 0.66
C ILE A 403 13.80 -12.25 2.19
N TYR A 404 13.74 -13.44 2.80
CA TYR A 404 13.83 -13.60 4.25
C TYR A 404 15.26 -13.45 4.76
N HIS A 405 16.27 -13.72 3.93
CA HIS A 405 17.70 -13.62 4.25
C HIS A 405 18.30 -12.24 3.95
N GLU A 406 17.78 -11.52 2.97
CA GLU A 406 18.18 -10.17 2.55
C GLU A 406 16.97 -9.40 1.98
N PRO A 407 16.09 -8.84 2.85
CA PRO A 407 14.96 -8.04 2.43
C PRO A 407 15.45 -6.69 1.90
N ARG A 408 15.45 -6.54 0.58
CA ARG A 408 15.85 -5.31 -0.09
C ARG A 408 14.63 -4.49 -0.45
#